data_AF-A0AAU7Z7D7-F1
#
_entry.id   AF-A0AAU7Z7D7-F1
#
_cell.length_a   1.000
_cell.length_b   1.000
_cell.length_c   1.000
_cell.angle_alpha   90.00
_cell.angle_beta   90.00
_cell.angle_gamma   90.00
#
_symmetry.space_group_name_H-M   'P 1'
#
loop_
_entity.id
_entity.type
_entity.pdbx_description
1 polymer ?
#
loop_
_entity_poly.entity_id
_entity_poly.type
_entity_poly.pdbx_seq_one_letter_code
_entity_poly.pdbx_strand_id
1 'polypeptide(L)'
;MAASAMAGQQLEMLGSRAQSRAESLTARNRELYETQRRARRGPTPEVFFTKHIDNSRIVKADDPERRREMRTFTAVMSVLFVLVMVYVWQHFSAIEIGYHVEAQKAQVEQLREENRQLRLNEAQLTDPGRIDRIAKQLGLGEPQPGQVVRPEGGGDPNAPVLAQASAPAMQIAQ
;
A
#
# COMPACT_ATOMS: atom_id res chain seq x y z
N MET A 1 14.36 -27.05 1.17
CA MET A 1 14.94 -26.03 2.08
C MET A 1 16.33 -26.40 2.61
N ALA A 2 17.16 -27.18 1.89
CA ALA A 2 18.52 -27.57 2.34
C ALA A 2 19.66 -26.91 1.54
N ALA A 3 19.38 -26.42 0.32
CA ALA A 3 20.40 -25.85 -0.57
C ALA A 3 20.76 -24.38 -0.24
N SER A 4 19.85 -23.64 0.42
CA SER A 4 20.10 -22.24 0.80
C SER A 4 21.00 -22.09 2.03
N ALA A 5 21.08 -23.11 2.90
CA ALA A 5 21.96 -23.10 4.07
C ALA A 5 23.44 -23.33 3.69
N MET A 6 23.71 -24.15 2.67
CA MET A 6 25.09 -24.43 2.23
C MET A 6 25.74 -23.28 1.44
N ALA A 7 24.94 -22.41 0.81
CA ALA A 7 25.45 -21.22 0.12
C ALA A 7 25.92 -20.13 1.10
N GLY A 8 25.23 -19.98 2.24
CA GLY A 8 25.66 -19.09 3.32
C GLY A 8 26.97 -19.54 3.98
N GLN A 9 27.11 -20.84 4.26
CA GLN A 9 28.35 -21.39 4.84
C GLN A 9 29.57 -21.32 3.91
N GLN A 10 29.37 -21.37 2.58
CA GLN A 10 30.47 -21.22 1.62
C GLN A 10 30.97 -19.76 1.54
N LEU A 11 30.10 -18.78 1.75
CA LEU A 11 30.47 -17.36 1.72
C LEU A 11 31.27 -16.95 2.98
N GLU A 12 30.90 -17.46 4.16
CA GLU A 12 31.69 -17.29 5.40
C GLU A 12 33.07 -17.97 5.32
N MET A 13 33.17 -19.13 4.66
CA MET A 13 34.45 -19.83 4.45
C MET A 13 35.42 -19.10 3.50
N LEU A 14 34.93 -18.23 2.61
CA LEU A 14 35.78 -17.44 1.70
C LEU A 14 36.30 -16.16 2.38
N GLY A 15 35.45 -15.49 3.17
CA GLY A 15 35.88 -14.35 4.00
C GLY A 15 36.92 -14.77 5.06
N SER A 16 36.75 -15.95 5.66
CA SER A 16 37.73 -16.49 6.62
C SER A 16 39.07 -16.87 5.96
N ARG A 17 39.08 -17.23 4.67
CA ARG A 17 40.33 -17.47 3.92
C ARG A 17 41.11 -16.18 3.62
N ALA A 18 40.42 -15.09 3.31
CA ALA A 18 41.06 -13.78 3.13
C ALA A 18 41.62 -13.24 4.46
N GLN A 19 40.84 -13.36 5.54
CA GLN A 19 41.28 -12.99 6.90
C GLN A 19 42.47 -13.83 7.37
N SER A 20 42.40 -15.16 7.23
CA SER A 20 43.52 -16.06 7.60
C SER A 20 44.78 -15.81 6.78
N ARG A 21 44.67 -15.40 5.51
CA ARG A 21 45.83 -15.00 4.71
C ARG A 21 46.43 -13.69 5.23
N ALA A 22 45.60 -12.70 5.57
CA ALA A 22 46.08 -11.46 6.18
C ALA A 22 46.75 -11.72 7.53
N GLU A 23 46.17 -12.57 8.36
CA GLU A 23 46.72 -13.03 9.64
C GLU A 23 48.02 -13.83 9.47
N SER A 24 48.14 -14.64 8.41
CA SER A 24 49.38 -15.37 8.11
C SER A 24 50.53 -14.43 7.74
N LEU A 25 50.23 -13.33 7.04
CA LEU A 25 51.22 -12.32 6.67
C LEU A 25 51.67 -11.51 7.88
N THR A 26 50.75 -11.14 8.77
CA THR A 26 51.09 -10.42 10.01
C THR A 26 51.91 -11.31 10.95
N ALA A 27 51.57 -12.60 11.07
CA ALA A 27 52.35 -13.57 11.83
C ALA A 27 53.77 -13.72 11.28
N ARG A 28 53.91 -13.88 9.95
CA ARG A 28 55.22 -14.00 9.30
C ARG A 28 56.07 -12.74 9.42
N ASN A 29 55.46 -11.56 9.31
CA ASN A 29 56.15 -10.28 9.55
C ASN A 29 56.63 -10.14 11.00
N ARG A 30 55.83 -10.59 11.97
CA ARG A 30 56.21 -10.60 13.39
C ARG A 30 57.40 -11.54 13.63
N GLU A 31 57.39 -12.72 13.03
CA GLU A 31 58.52 -13.67 13.13
C GLU A 31 59.81 -13.09 12.52
N LEU A 32 59.73 -12.43 11.37
CA LEU A 32 60.87 -11.73 10.77
C LEU A 32 61.40 -10.60 11.64
N TYR A 33 60.50 -9.86 12.31
CA TYR A 33 60.90 -8.82 13.26
C TYR A 33 61.60 -9.41 14.49
N GLU A 34 61.11 -10.52 15.01
CA GLU A 34 61.73 -11.21 16.15
C GLU A 34 63.09 -11.80 15.81
N THR A 35 63.24 -12.41 14.63
CA THR A 35 64.55 -12.93 14.17
C THR A 35 65.56 -11.80 13.98
N GLN A 36 65.14 -10.66 13.40
CA GLN A 36 65.98 -9.46 13.32
C GLN A 36 66.35 -8.92 14.71
N ARG A 37 65.39 -8.89 15.65
CA ARG A 37 65.64 -8.45 17.03
C ARG A 37 66.63 -9.36 17.76
N ARG A 38 66.54 -10.67 17.55
CA ARG A 38 67.49 -11.66 18.13
C ARG A 38 68.89 -11.54 17.50
N ALA A 39 68.97 -11.18 16.23
CA ALA A 39 70.23 -10.95 15.53
C ALA A 39 70.92 -9.61 15.92
N ARG A 40 70.18 -8.67 16.53
CA ARG A 40 70.75 -7.43 17.07
C ARG A 40 71.49 -7.72 18.39
N ARG A 41 72.81 -7.83 18.33
CA ARG A 41 73.69 -7.80 19.53
C ARG A 41 74.36 -6.43 19.64
N GLY A 42 73.98 -5.65 20.67
CA GLY A 42 74.61 -4.39 21.05
C GLY A 42 73.79 -3.13 20.74
N PRO A 43 74.17 -1.96 21.30
CA PRO A 43 73.54 -0.67 21.00
C PRO A 43 73.83 -0.34 19.55
N THR A 44 72.80 -0.30 18.70
CA THR A 44 72.94 0.05 17.29
C THR A 44 73.49 1.47 17.19
N PRO A 45 74.60 1.72 16.47
CA PRO A 45 74.96 3.10 16.14
C PRO A 45 73.78 3.68 15.35
N GLU A 46 73.21 4.77 15.84
CA GLU A 46 72.13 5.51 15.18
C GLU A 46 72.68 6.21 13.94
N VAL A 47 73.05 5.41 12.94
CA VAL A 47 73.32 5.94 11.60
C VAL A 47 71.95 6.20 11.01
N PHE A 48 71.49 7.45 11.14
CA PHE A 48 70.32 7.97 10.47
C PHE A 48 70.58 7.97 8.96
N PHE A 49 70.46 6.81 8.33
CA PHE A 49 70.32 6.76 6.88
C PHE A 49 68.97 7.41 6.58
N THR A 50 69.00 8.64 6.08
CA THR A 50 67.84 9.33 5.49
C THR A 50 67.50 8.64 4.17
N LYS A 51 67.06 7.38 4.27
CA LYS A 51 66.56 6.61 3.14
C LYS A 51 65.25 7.29 2.74
N HIS A 52 65.30 8.08 1.67
CA HIS A 52 64.12 8.69 1.08
C HIS A 52 63.31 7.55 0.45
N ILE A 53 62.34 7.03 1.19
CA ILE A 53 61.41 6.03 0.68
C ILE A 53 60.44 6.76 -0.23
N ASP A 54 60.74 6.76 -1.52
CA ASP A 54 59.84 7.31 -2.53
C ASP A 54 58.65 6.36 -2.74
N ASN A 55 57.54 6.69 -2.08
CA ASN A 55 56.27 5.96 -2.20
C ASN A 55 55.43 6.43 -3.40
N SER A 56 55.95 7.32 -4.26
CA SER A 56 55.21 7.87 -5.41
C SER A 56 54.68 6.80 -6.38
N ARG A 57 55.32 5.62 -6.39
CA ARG A 57 54.97 4.49 -7.27
C ARG A 57 54.16 3.38 -6.62
N ILE A 58 53.83 3.50 -5.33
CA ILE A 58 53.00 2.50 -4.65
C ILE A 58 51.55 2.71 -5.08
N VAL A 59 51.18 2.09 -6.20
CA VAL A 59 49.79 1.92 -6.58
C VAL A 59 49.20 0.87 -5.66
N LYS A 60 48.20 1.26 -4.85
CA LYS A 60 47.44 0.34 -4.00
C LYS A 60 46.89 -0.77 -4.88
N ALA A 61 47.42 -1.98 -4.73
CA ALA A 61 46.92 -3.14 -5.47
C ALA A 61 45.43 -3.28 -5.19
N ASP A 62 44.63 -3.29 -6.25
CA ASP A 62 43.19 -3.49 -6.14
C ASP A 62 42.93 -4.94 -5.76
N ASP A 63 42.56 -5.19 -4.49
CA ASP A 63 42.10 -6.50 -4.06
C ASP A 63 40.70 -6.77 -4.65
N PRO A 64 40.54 -7.70 -5.61
CA PRO A 64 39.27 -7.93 -6.28
C PRO A 64 38.21 -8.51 -5.33
N GLU A 65 38.63 -9.19 -4.25
CA GLU A 65 37.76 -9.74 -3.21
C GLU A 65 37.04 -8.62 -2.44
N ARG A 66 37.77 -7.58 -2.03
CA ARG A 66 37.22 -6.44 -1.28
C ARG A 66 36.19 -5.65 -2.11
N ARG A 67 36.40 -5.56 -3.43
CA ARG A 67 35.44 -4.96 -4.37
C ARG A 67 34.16 -5.79 -4.51
N ARG A 68 34.23 -7.12 -4.42
CA ARG A 68 33.06 -8.01 -4.45
C ARG A 68 32.26 -7.89 -3.15
N GLU A 69 32.93 -7.90 -2.01
CA GLU A 69 32.28 -7.72 -0.69
C GLU A 69 31.54 -6.38 -0.58
N MET A 70 32.17 -5.28 -1.03
CA MET A 70 31.51 -3.97 -1.07
C MET A 70 30.27 -3.99 -1.97
N ARG A 71 30.32 -4.63 -3.14
CA ARG A 71 29.14 -4.75 -4.03
C ARG A 71 28.03 -5.57 -3.40
N THR A 72 28.35 -6.69 -2.75
CA THR A 72 27.34 -7.51 -2.06
C THR A 72 26.72 -6.76 -0.89
N PHE A 73 27.52 -6.01 -0.11
CA PHE A 73 27.01 -5.19 0.99
C PHE A 73 26.07 -4.09 0.47
N THR A 74 26.49 -3.37 -0.59
CA THR A 74 25.64 -2.35 -1.22
C THR A 74 24.35 -2.96 -1.78
N ALA A 75 24.41 -4.14 -2.38
CA ALA A 75 23.22 -4.83 -2.90
C ALA A 75 22.26 -5.24 -1.78
N VAL A 76 22.76 -5.75 -0.66
CA VAL A 76 21.92 -6.10 0.50
C VAL A 76 21.27 -4.84 1.09
N MET A 77 22.04 -3.75 1.23
CA MET A 77 21.53 -2.47 1.71
C MET A 77 20.49 -1.85 0.78
N SER A 78 20.68 -1.94 -0.54
CA SER A 78 19.69 -1.42 -1.50
C SER A 78 18.40 -2.22 -1.46
N VAL A 79 18.47 -3.56 -1.34
CA VAL A 79 17.28 -4.41 -1.19
C VAL A 79 16.53 -4.07 0.09
N LEU A 80 17.23 -3.94 1.22
CA LEU A 80 16.62 -3.55 2.49
C LEU A 80 15.94 -2.18 2.38
N PHE A 81 16.60 -1.21 1.75
CA PHE A 81 16.04 0.13 1.53
C PHE A 81 14.75 0.09 0.72
N VAL A 82 14.74 -0.67 -0.40
CA VAL A 82 13.54 -0.83 -1.24
C VAL A 82 12.40 -1.47 -0.45
N LEU A 83 12.67 -2.50 0.35
CA LEU A 83 11.65 -3.15 1.20
C LEU A 83 11.02 -2.17 2.19
N VAL A 84 11.84 -1.37 2.88
CA VAL A 84 11.34 -0.34 3.81
C VAL A 84 10.51 0.70 3.06
N MET A 85 10.96 1.12 1.88
CA MET A 85 10.24 2.13 1.11
C MET A 85 8.89 1.64 0.60
N VAL A 86 8.82 0.37 0.15
CA VAL A 86 7.54 -0.29 -0.20
C VAL A 86 6.63 -0.41 1.02
N TYR A 87 7.17 -0.79 2.18
CA TYR A 87 6.38 -0.88 3.42
C TYR A 87 5.76 0.47 3.81
N VAL A 88 6.56 1.54 3.78
CA VAL A 88 6.07 2.90 4.07
C VAL A 88 5.03 3.34 3.06
N TRP A 89 5.25 3.06 1.76
CA TRP A 89 4.28 3.36 0.72
C TRP A 89 2.96 2.59 0.91
N GLN A 90 3.02 1.30 1.24
CA GLN A 90 1.84 0.49 1.56
C GLN A 90 1.10 1.02 2.79
N HIS A 91 1.84 1.38 3.85
CA HIS A 91 1.24 1.94 5.06
C HIS A 91 0.56 3.28 4.77
N PHE A 92 1.16 4.13 3.95
CA PHE A 92 0.57 5.39 3.53
C PHE A 92 -0.68 5.18 2.66
N SER A 93 -0.62 4.26 1.70
CA SER A 93 -1.75 3.89 0.85
C SER A 93 -2.91 3.32 1.67
N ALA A 94 -2.63 2.49 2.68
CA ALA A 94 -3.65 1.98 3.58
C ALA A 94 -4.35 3.10 4.39
N ILE A 95 -3.61 4.15 4.78
CA ILE A 95 -4.18 5.31 5.46
C ILE A 95 -5.10 6.09 4.50
N GLU A 96 -4.65 6.36 3.28
CA GLU A 96 -5.42 7.09 2.27
C GLU A 96 -6.68 6.32 1.84
N ILE A 97 -6.56 5.01 1.60
CA ILE A 97 -7.69 4.11 1.32
C ILE A 97 -8.66 4.07 2.52
N GLY A 98 -8.16 4.09 3.75
CA GLY A 98 -8.98 4.17 4.95
C GLY A 98 -9.89 5.39 4.96
N TYR A 99 -9.37 6.55 4.55
CA TYR A 99 -10.18 7.77 4.43
C TYR A 99 -11.17 7.71 3.27
N HIS A 100 -10.80 7.15 2.12
CA HIS A 100 -11.74 6.98 1.01
C HIS A 100 -12.90 6.05 1.36
N VAL A 101 -12.64 4.99 2.12
CA VAL A 101 -13.68 4.08 2.61
C VAL A 101 -14.61 4.78 3.59
N GLU A 102 -14.06 5.56 4.52
CA GLU A 102 -14.88 6.29 5.49
C GLU A 102 -15.73 7.39 4.81
N ALA A 103 -15.16 8.10 3.83
CA ALA A 103 -15.89 9.10 3.05
C ALA A 103 -17.01 8.47 2.20
N GLN A 104 -16.77 7.29 1.61
CA GLN A 104 -17.80 6.55 0.88
C GLN A 104 -18.90 6.02 1.80
N LYS A 105 -18.56 5.54 3.00
CA LYS A 105 -19.55 5.13 4.01
C LYS A 105 -20.43 6.30 4.44
N ALA A 106 -19.83 7.47 4.68
CA ALA A 106 -20.58 8.67 5.06
C ALA A 106 -21.59 9.07 3.97
N GLN A 107 -21.20 8.99 2.69
CA GLN A 107 -22.11 9.25 1.57
C GLN A 107 -23.27 8.24 1.52
N VAL A 108 -23.00 6.95 1.69
CA VAL A 108 -24.05 5.92 1.71
C VAL A 108 -25.03 6.16 2.85
N GLU A 109 -24.52 6.51 4.04
CA GLU A 109 -25.37 6.79 5.19
C GLU A 109 -26.22 8.04 4.97
N GLN A 110 -25.65 9.10 4.37
CA GLN A 110 -26.39 10.30 3.99
C GLN A 110 -27.52 9.98 3.00
N LEU A 111 -27.22 9.23 1.92
CA LEU A 111 -28.23 8.82 0.94
C LEU A 111 -29.33 7.94 1.57
N ARG A 112 -28.99 7.11 2.55
CA ARG A 112 -29.98 6.31 3.29
C ARG A 112 -30.91 7.17 4.12
N GLU A 113 -30.37 8.15 4.84
CA GLU A 113 -31.16 9.08 5.63
C GLU A 113 -32.09 9.90 4.74
N GLU A 114 -31.59 10.40 3.61
CA GLU A 114 -32.39 11.11 2.60
C GLU A 114 -33.51 10.21 2.04
N ASN A 115 -33.20 8.96 1.67
CA ASN A 115 -34.23 8.03 1.18
C ASN A 115 -35.31 7.76 2.23
N ARG A 116 -34.90 7.62 3.50
CA ARG A 116 -35.82 7.43 4.62
C ARG A 116 -36.73 8.65 4.79
N GLN A 117 -36.18 9.86 4.73
CA GLN A 117 -36.97 11.10 4.80
C GLN A 117 -37.95 11.21 3.63
N LEU A 118 -37.51 10.89 2.41
CA LEU A 118 -38.38 10.89 1.23
C LEU A 118 -39.55 9.92 1.37
N ARG A 119 -39.30 8.70 1.86
CA ARG A 119 -40.37 7.71 2.12
C ARG A 119 -41.35 8.17 3.20
N LEU A 120 -40.87 8.84 4.24
CA LEU A 120 -41.73 9.41 5.27
C LEU A 120 -42.60 10.54 4.70
N ASN A 121 -42.02 11.41 3.88
CA ASN A 121 -42.76 12.47 3.20
C ASN A 121 -43.80 11.90 2.23
N GLU A 122 -43.45 10.86 1.47
CA GLU A 122 -44.37 10.16 0.58
C GLU A 122 -45.54 9.55 1.35
N ALA A 123 -45.28 8.85 2.45
CA ALA A 123 -46.32 8.30 3.32
C ALA A 123 -47.22 9.40 3.91
N GLN A 124 -46.63 10.53 4.31
CA GLN A 124 -47.40 11.67 4.83
C GLN A 124 -48.25 12.35 3.76
N LEU A 125 -47.73 12.47 2.53
CA LEU A 125 -48.45 13.08 1.40
C LEU A 125 -49.57 12.17 0.90
N THR A 126 -49.35 10.86 0.93
CA THR A 126 -50.32 9.84 0.48
C THR A 126 -51.37 9.50 1.55
N ASP A 127 -51.20 10.00 2.79
CA ASP A 127 -52.17 9.79 3.87
C ASP A 127 -53.59 10.19 3.43
N PRO A 128 -54.52 9.22 3.29
CA PRO A 128 -55.88 9.49 2.84
C PRO A 128 -56.61 10.48 3.75
N GLY A 129 -56.33 10.45 5.05
CA GLY A 129 -56.93 11.38 6.01
C GLY A 129 -56.46 12.82 5.84
N ARG A 130 -55.22 13.04 5.38
CA ARG A 130 -54.73 14.37 4.98
C ARG A 130 -55.37 14.83 3.68
N ILE A 131 -55.48 13.93 2.69
CA ILE A 131 -56.12 14.21 1.40
C ILE A 131 -57.59 14.59 1.58
N ASP A 132 -58.35 13.84 2.37
CA ASP A 132 -59.77 14.11 2.64
C ASP A 132 -59.98 15.46 3.35
N ARG A 133 -59.10 15.82 4.30
CA ARG A 133 -59.13 17.14 4.94
C ARG A 133 -58.90 18.28 3.95
N ILE A 134 -57.91 18.14 3.06
CA ILE A 134 -57.64 19.13 2.01
C ILE A 134 -58.79 19.20 1.00
N ALA A 135 -59.35 18.06 0.60
CA ALA A 135 -60.50 17.99 -0.30
C ALA A 135 -61.68 18.78 0.27
N LYS A 136 -62.03 18.57 1.55
CA LYS A 136 -63.10 19.31 2.24
C LYS A 136 -62.84 20.82 2.31
N GLN A 137 -61.59 21.25 2.54
CA GLN A 137 -61.23 22.68 2.52
C GLN A 137 -61.38 23.31 1.13
N LEU A 138 -61.15 22.53 0.06
CA LEU A 138 -61.36 22.95 -1.32
C LEU A 138 -62.83 22.84 -1.77
N GLY A 139 -63.75 22.46 -0.87
CA GLY A 139 -65.16 22.25 -1.20
C GLY A 139 -65.43 20.97 -2.00
N LEU A 140 -64.43 20.09 -2.12
CA LEU A 140 -64.55 18.77 -2.74
C LEU A 140 -65.07 17.78 -1.69
N GLY A 141 -66.07 16.99 -2.05
CA GLY A 141 -66.71 16.01 -1.16
C GLY A 141 -67.11 14.76 -1.93
N GLU A 142 -67.63 13.77 -1.21
CA GLU A 142 -68.11 12.53 -1.82
C GLU A 142 -69.17 12.84 -2.89
N PRO A 143 -69.03 12.31 -4.11
CA PRO A 143 -69.99 12.54 -5.17
C PRO A 143 -71.35 11.94 -4.81
N GLN A 144 -72.43 12.69 -5.06
CA GLN A 144 -73.78 12.16 -4.84
C GLN A 144 -74.09 11.06 -5.87
N PRO A 145 -74.94 10.07 -5.53
CA PRO A 145 -75.36 9.03 -6.47
C PRO A 145 -75.89 9.65 -7.77
N GLY A 146 -75.23 9.35 -8.90
CA GLY A 146 -75.59 9.88 -10.24
C GLY A 146 -74.73 11.06 -10.76
N GLN A 147 -73.82 11.62 -9.95
CA GLN A 147 -73.01 12.79 -10.32
C GLN A 147 -71.68 12.46 -11.05
N VAL A 148 -71.32 11.18 -11.18
CA VAL A 148 -70.07 10.74 -11.81
C VAL A 148 -70.29 10.49 -13.31
N VAL A 149 -69.85 11.42 -14.15
CA VAL A 149 -69.85 11.29 -15.61
C VAL A 149 -68.48 10.74 -16.04
N ARG A 150 -68.42 9.49 -16.49
CA ARG A 150 -67.21 8.92 -17.11
C ARG A 150 -67.06 9.49 -18.52
N PRO A 151 -65.95 10.16 -18.87
CA PRO A 151 -65.72 10.65 -20.22
C PRO A 151 -65.17 9.51 -21.08
N GLU A 152 -65.95 8.47 -21.34
CA GLU A 152 -65.66 7.50 -22.40
C GLU A 152 -66.92 7.31 -23.22
N GLY A 153 -66.78 7.48 -24.53
CA GLY A 153 -67.86 7.56 -25.50
C GLY A 153 -68.89 6.43 -25.37
N GLY A 154 -70.15 6.81 -25.58
CA GLY A 154 -71.36 5.97 -25.63
C GLY A 154 -71.13 4.47 -25.61
N GLY A 155 -71.16 3.87 -24.42
CA GLY A 155 -71.15 2.43 -24.22
C GLY A 155 -71.78 2.14 -22.87
N ASP A 156 -72.68 1.16 -22.83
CA ASP A 156 -73.58 0.84 -21.73
C ASP A 156 -72.95 0.93 -20.33
N PRO A 157 -73.67 1.51 -19.34
CA PRO A 157 -73.18 1.67 -17.96
C PRO A 157 -72.95 0.36 -17.18
N ASN A 158 -73.19 -0.81 -17.80
CA ASN A 158 -73.17 -2.12 -17.14
C ASN A 158 -72.18 -3.13 -17.77
N ALA A 159 -71.29 -2.70 -18.68
CA ALA A 159 -70.30 -3.58 -19.27
C ALA A 159 -69.08 -3.81 -18.33
N PRO A 160 -68.66 -5.06 -18.07
CA PRO A 160 -67.49 -5.33 -17.25
C PRO A 160 -66.20 -4.89 -17.96
N VAL A 161 -65.51 -3.89 -17.41
CA VAL A 161 -64.23 -3.37 -17.91
C VAL A 161 -63.08 -4.08 -17.19
N LEU A 162 -62.26 -4.81 -17.95
CA LEU A 162 -61.02 -5.42 -17.46
C LEU A 162 -59.95 -4.34 -17.29
N ALA A 163 -59.49 -4.12 -16.05
CA ALA A 163 -58.39 -3.20 -15.77
C ALA A 163 -57.06 -3.82 -16.23
N GLN A 164 -56.39 -3.19 -17.20
CA GLN A 164 -55.06 -3.59 -17.65
C GLN A 164 -54.02 -2.63 -17.04
N ALA A 165 -53.17 -3.16 -16.16
CA ALA A 165 -52.08 -2.42 -15.56
C ALA A 165 -50.90 -2.33 -16.54
N SER A 166 -50.65 -1.15 -17.10
CA SER A 166 -49.42 -0.85 -17.83
C SER A 166 -48.37 -0.35 -16.84
N ALA A 167 -47.39 -1.18 -16.50
CA ALA A 167 -46.24 -0.76 -15.71
C ALA A 167 -45.27 0.04 -16.58
N PRO A 168 -44.92 1.30 -16.23
CA PRO A 168 -43.94 2.07 -16.99
C PRO A 168 -42.55 1.43 -16.85
N ALA A 169 -41.90 1.20 -17.99
CA ALA A 169 -40.55 0.63 -18.06
C ALA A 169 -39.55 1.60 -17.42
N MET A 170 -38.95 1.18 -16.30
CA MET A 170 -37.93 1.92 -15.57
C MET A 170 -36.63 1.91 -16.38
N GLN A 171 -36.32 3.03 -17.06
CA GLN A 171 -35.04 3.20 -17.76
C GLN A 171 -33.94 3.42 -16.71
N ILE A 172 -33.08 2.42 -16.55
CA ILE A 172 -31.85 2.51 -15.77
C ILE A 172 -30.83 3.25 -16.65
N ALA A 173 -30.49 4.48 -16.27
CA ALA A 173 -29.41 5.23 -16.89
C ALA A 173 -28.06 4.55 -16.55
N GLN A 174 -27.25 4.32 -17.58
CA GLN A 174 -25.87 3.81 -17.48
C GLN A 174 -24.87 4.91 -17.15
#